data_AF-A0A383CCF5-F1
#
_entry.id   AF-A0A383CCF5-F1
#
_cell.length_a   1.000
_cell.length_b   1.000
_cell.length_c   1.000
_cell.angle_alpha   90.00
_cell.angle_beta   90.00
_cell.angle_gamma   90.00
#
_symmetry.space_group_name_H-M   'P 1'
#
loop_
_entity.id
_entity.type
_entity.pdbx_description
1 polymer ?
#
loop_
_entity_poly.entity_id
_entity_poly.type
_entity_poly.pdbx_seq_one_letter_code
_entity_poly.pdbx_strand_id
1 'polypeptide(L)'
;WGEVDLKKEMVTFRRTKNGKDRTIPLSQEASEVLKARLRARIIGRGEWVFPSPNLHAPRDFYKTFMRALDKAGVTEFRFHDLRHTAGSYLAIEGVSERYIAEILGHKTLEMVKRYTHLRPEHLRDAVAVLGRQKQTNLGKSPRTI
;
A
#
# COMPACT_ATOMS: atom_id res chain seq x y z
N TRP A 1 2.53 18.06 -8.94
CA TRP A 1 1.24 17.37 -9.07
C TRP A 1 0.42 17.68 -7.83
N GLY A 2 -0.87 18.00 -7.93
CA GLY A 2 -1.66 18.47 -6.77
C GLY A 2 -2.01 17.41 -5.73
N GLU A 3 -1.86 16.14 -6.10
CA GLU A 3 -2.27 14.96 -5.32
C GLU A 3 -1.08 14.14 -4.80
N VAL A 4 0.15 14.54 -5.14
CA VAL A 4 1.38 13.82 -4.77
C VAL A 4 2.25 14.75 -3.93
N ASP A 5 2.45 14.39 -2.67
CA ASP A 5 3.37 15.07 -1.76
C ASP A 5 4.63 14.22 -1.60
N LEU A 6 5.67 14.51 -2.40
CA LEU A 6 6.94 13.77 -2.34
C LEU A 6 7.82 14.13 -1.15
N LYS A 7 7.51 15.21 -0.41
CA LYS A 7 8.22 15.54 0.83
C LYS A 7 7.71 14.70 1.98
N LYS A 8 6.39 14.50 2.05
CA LYS A 8 5.73 13.63 3.04
C LYS A 8 5.60 12.18 2.58
N GLU A 9 5.95 11.90 1.32
CA GLU A 9 5.80 10.59 0.67
C GLU A 9 4.37 10.06 0.73
N MET A 10 3.40 10.93 0.45
CA MET A 10 1.98 10.63 0.47
C MET A 10 1.33 10.89 -0.89
N VAL A 11 0.28 10.11 -1.20
CA VAL A 11 -0.61 10.37 -2.34
C VAL A 11 -2.05 10.47 -1.84
N THR A 12 -2.75 11.51 -2.28
CA THR A 12 -4.17 11.74 -1.98
C THR A 12 -5.02 11.46 -3.21
N PHE A 13 -5.88 10.45 -3.13
CA PHE A 13 -6.92 10.17 -4.11
C PHE A 13 -8.16 11.00 -3.79
N ARG A 14 -8.42 12.05 -4.58
CA ARG A 14 -9.58 12.95 -4.39
C ARG A 14 -10.81 12.50 -5.16
N ARG A 15 -10.61 11.94 -6.36
CA ARG A 15 -11.70 11.40 -7.19
C ARG A 15 -11.91 9.91 -6.90
N THR A 16 -12.49 9.60 -5.75
CA THR A 16 -12.89 8.23 -5.43
C THR A 16 -14.35 7.96 -5.81
N LYS A 17 -14.70 6.70 -6.11
CA LYS A 17 -16.08 6.28 -6.42
C LYS A 17 -17.11 6.66 -5.33
N ASN A 18 -16.65 7.08 -4.15
CA ASN A 18 -17.46 7.27 -2.95
C ASN A 18 -17.42 8.71 -2.41
N GLY A 19 -16.78 9.64 -3.12
CA GLY A 19 -16.71 11.05 -2.72
C GLY A 19 -15.89 11.34 -1.45
N LYS A 20 -15.14 10.36 -0.94
CA LYS A 20 -14.24 10.54 0.20
C LYS A 20 -12.80 10.54 -0.28
N ASP A 21 -12.05 11.55 0.12
CA ASP A 21 -10.61 11.61 -0.11
C ASP A 21 -9.93 10.48 0.67
N ARG A 22 -8.89 9.90 0.06
CA ARG A 22 -8.07 8.88 0.70
C ARG A 22 -6.60 9.23 0.51
N THR A 23 -5.87 9.41 1.60
CA THR A 23 -4.43 9.63 1.56
C THR A 23 -3.71 8.38 2.03
N ILE A 24 -2.75 7.89 1.25
CA ILE A 24 -1.94 6.72 1.61
C ILE A 24 -0.44 7.08 1.55
N PRO A 25 0.39 6.44 2.39
CA PRO A 25 1.83 6.52 2.25
C PRO A 25 2.30 5.78 0.99
N LEU A 26 3.39 6.26 0.42
CA LEU A 26 4.13 5.60 -0.65
C LEU A 26 5.13 4.63 -0.04
N SER A 27 5.36 3.49 -0.70
CA SER A 27 6.57 2.71 -0.44
C SER A 27 7.79 3.49 -0.91
N GLN A 28 8.97 3.10 -0.44
CA GLN A 28 10.22 3.71 -0.87
C GLN A 28 10.38 3.64 -2.40
N GLU A 29 10.10 2.48 -2.99
CA GLU A 29 10.22 2.23 -4.43
C GLU A 29 9.23 3.11 -5.21
N ALA A 30 7.99 3.23 -4.73
CA ALA A 30 6.99 4.08 -5.37
C ALA A 30 7.41 5.57 -5.30
N SER A 31 7.96 6.01 -4.17
CA SER A 31 8.49 7.36 -3.98
C SER A 31 9.66 7.63 -4.94
N GLU A 32 10.60 6.70 -5.07
CA GLU A 32 11.74 6.80 -5.98
C GLU A 32 11.31 6.91 -7.45
N VAL A 33 10.35 6.09 -7.88
CA VAL A 33 9.76 6.15 -9.22
C VAL A 33 9.13 7.52 -9.47
N LEU A 34 8.35 8.05 -8.52
CA LEU A 34 7.71 9.36 -8.67
C LEU A 34 8.72 10.51 -8.64
N LYS A 35 9.77 10.43 -7.82
CA LYS A 35 10.89 11.40 -7.80
C LYS A 35 11.65 11.39 -9.12
N ALA A 36 11.96 10.22 -9.67
CA ALA A 36 12.58 10.09 -11.00
C ALA A 36 11.67 10.70 -12.08
N ARG A 37 10.36 10.43 -12.00
CA ARG A 37 9.39 10.97 -12.95
C ARG A 37 9.25 12.49 -12.85
N LEU A 38 9.31 13.06 -11.64
CA LEU A 38 9.29 14.50 -11.43
C LEU A 38 10.53 15.17 -12.06
N ARG A 39 11.72 14.57 -11.89
CA ARG A 39 12.97 15.05 -12.52
C ARG A 39 12.89 15.06 -14.05
N ALA A 40 12.25 14.05 -14.64
CA ALA A 40 12.07 13.94 -16.09
C ALA A 40 10.87 14.73 -16.64
N ARG A 41 10.15 15.49 -15.80
CA ARG A 41 8.93 16.19 -16.20
C ARG A 41 9.24 17.47 -16.98
N ILE A 42 8.56 17.67 -18.10
CA ILE A 42 8.58 18.96 -18.83
C ILE A 42 7.68 19.94 -18.08
N ILE A 43 8.28 20.99 -17.51
CA ILE A 43 7.58 22.05 -16.78
C ILE A 43 6.56 22.73 -17.71
N GLY A 44 5.36 22.99 -17.20
CA GLY A 44 4.29 23.67 -17.96
C GLY A 44 3.40 22.76 -18.81
N ARG A 45 3.66 21.44 -18.88
CA ARG A 45 2.79 20.49 -19.61
C ARG A 45 2.11 19.49 -18.66
N GLY A 46 0.79 19.62 -18.53
CA GLY A 46 -0.12 18.60 -18.01
C GLY A 46 -0.20 18.46 -16.48
N GLU A 47 -1.41 18.20 -16.00
CA GLU A 47 -1.71 17.91 -14.58
C GLU A 47 -1.41 16.45 -14.21
N TRP A 48 -1.36 15.57 -15.20
CA TRP A 48 -1.19 14.13 -15.03
C TRP A 48 0.21 13.75 -14.52
N VAL A 49 0.26 12.85 -13.53
CA VAL A 49 1.51 12.22 -13.06
C VAL A 49 2.12 11.34 -14.15
N PHE A 50 1.26 10.57 -14.81
CA PHE A 50 1.61 9.71 -15.94
C PHE A 50 0.80 10.13 -17.17
N PRO A 51 1.28 11.10 -17.96
CA PRO A 51 0.60 11.50 -19.17
C PRO A 51 0.73 10.45 -20.29
N SER A 52 -0.31 10.39 -21.13
CA SER A 52 -0.27 9.76 -22.45
C SER A 52 0.84 10.37 -23.32
N PRO A 53 1.28 9.71 -24.41
CA PRO A 53 2.29 10.27 -25.32
C PRO A 53 1.93 11.65 -25.88
N ASN A 54 0.64 11.92 -26.11
CA ASN A 54 0.13 13.22 -26.57
C ASN A 54 -0.14 14.23 -25.43
N LEU A 55 0.16 13.88 -24.18
CA LEU A 55 0.10 14.76 -22.98
C LEU A 55 -1.27 15.26 -22.53
N HIS A 56 -2.34 15.00 -23.29
CA HIS A 56 -3.69 15.51 -23.00
C HIS A 56 -4.56 14.56 -22.17
N ALA A 57 -4.10 13.33 -21.92
CA ALA A 57 -4.85 12.29 -21.22
C ALA A 57 -3.95 11.53 -20.22
N PRO A 58 -4.53 10.80 -19.25
CA PRO A 58 -3.76 9.83 -18.48
C PRO A 58 -3.23 8.72 -19.39
N ARG A 59 -2.09 8.14 -19.02
CA ARG A 59 -1.51 7.00 -19.71
C ARG A 59 -2.35 5.75 -19.50
N ASP A 60 -2.65 5.06 -20.60
CA ASP A 60 -3.10 3.66 -20.54
C ASP A 60 -1.88 2.75 -20.30
N PHE A 61 -1.98 1.92 -19.27
CA PHE A 61 -0.94 0.98 -18.87
C PHE A 61 -1.19 -0.44 -19.38
N TYR A 62 -2.33 -0.75 -19.99
CA TYR A 62 -2.71 -2.13 -20.33
C TYR A 62 -1.65 -2.82 -21.21
N LYS A 63 -1.25 -2.20 -22.33
CA LYS A 63 -0.24 -2.78 -23.23
C LYS A 63 1.13 -2.95 -22.55
N THR A 64 1.54 -1.97 -21.73
CA THR A 64 2.81 -2.03 -20.99
C THR A 64 2.77 -3.12 -19.92
N PHE A 65 1.64 -3.27 -19.23
CA PHE A 65 1.41 -4.31 -18.24
C PHE A 65 1.46 -5.71 -18.86
N MET A 66 0.76 -5.94 -19.98
CA MET A 66 0.81 -7.24 -20.66
C MET A 66 2.24 -7.61 -21.10
N ARG A 67 3.03 -6.64 -21.59
CA ARG A 67 4.45 -6.87 -21.92
C ARG A 67 5.31 -7.18 -20.69
N ALA A 68 5.00 -6.55 -19.55
CA ALA A 68 5.70 -6.84 -18.30
C ALA A 68 5.39 -8.27 -17.81
N LEU A 69 4.14 -8.74 -17.94
CA LEU A 69 3.75 -10.11 -17.63
C LEU A 69 4.45 -11.12 -18.55
N ASP A 70 4.45 -10.88 -19.86
CA ASP A 70 5.13 -11.72 -20.85
C ASP A 70 6.63 -11.85 -20.55
N LYS A 71 7.31 -10.72 -20.30
CA LYS A 71 8.73 -10.71 -19.92
C LYS A 71 9.00 -11.43 -18.59
N ALA A 72 8.05 -11.40 -17.67
CA ALA A 72 8.16 -12.08 -16.39
C ALA A 72 7.74 -13.56 -16.44
N GLY A 73 7.23 -14.06 -17.57
CA GLY A 73 6.70 -15.41 -17.70
C GLY A 73 5.43 -15.67 -16.86
N VAL A 74 4.67 -14.62 -16.55
CA VAL A 74 3.46 -14.70 -15.71
C VAL A 74 2.21 -14.81 -16.60
N THR A 75 1.46 -15.89 -16.43
CA THR A 75 0.18 -16.13 -17.12
C THR A 75 -1.01 -15.94 -16.18
N GLU A 76 -2.21 -15.79 -16.76
CA GLU A 76 -3.49 -15.69 -16.01
C GLU A 76 -3.57 -14.58 -14.95
N PHE A 77 -2.83 -13.49 -15.13
CA PHE A 77 -2.74 -12.39 -14.18
C PHE A 77 -3.40 -11.11 -14.71
N ARG A 78 -4.33 -10.53 -13.94
CA ARG A 78 -5.09 -9.32 -14.30
C ARG A 78 -4.49 -8.09 -13.62
N PHE A 79 -4.78 -6.91 -14.16
CA PHE A 79 -4.28 -5.66 -13.58
C PHE A 79 -4.72 -5.45 -12.12
N HIS A 80 -5.94 -5.89 -11.77
CA HIS A 80 -6.44 -5.81 -10.41
C HIS A 80 -5.73 -6.78 -9.44
N ASP A 81 -5.04 -7.80 -9.96
CA ASP A 81 -4.34 -8.76 -9.12
C ASP A 81 -3.11 -8.13 -8.47
N LEU A 82 -2.50 -7.08 -9.04
CA LEU A 82 -1.46 -6.29 -8.36
C LEU A 82 -1.92 -5.77 -6.98
N ARG A 83 -3.17 -5.34 -6.91
CA ARG A 83 -3.79 -4.87 -5.67
C ARG A 83 -4.08 -6.02 -4.71
N HIS A 84 -4.46 -7.19 -5.24
CA HIS A 84 -4.63 -8.40 -4.44
C HIS A 84 -3.30 -8.87 -3.85
N THR A 85 -2.24 -8.90 -4.66
CA THR A 85 -0.88 -9.22 -4.25
C THR A 85 -0.40 -8.29 -3.13
N ALA A 86 -0.61 -6.98 -3.25
CA ALA A 86 -0.28 -6.04 -2.18
C ALA A 86 -1.03 -6.34 -0.87
N GLY A 87 -2.32 -6.66 -0.95
CA GLY A 87 -3.12 -7.07 0.21
C GLY A 87 -2.63 -8.37 0.86
N SER A 88 -2.29 -9.37 0.05
CA SER A 88 -1.73 -10.64 0.50
C SER A 88 -0.40 -10.45 1.22
N TYR A 89 0.54 -9.68 0.66
CA TYR A 89 1.82 -9.42 1.32
C TYR A 89 1.66 -8.68 2.64
N LEU A 90 0.81 -7.65 2.70
CA LEU A 90 0.54 -6.96 3.96
C LEU A 90 -0.04 -7.90 5.03
N ALA A 91 -0.93 -8.82 4.64
CA ALA A 91 -1.48 -9.81 5.57
C ALA A 91 -0.43 -10.83 6.04
N ILE A 92 0.45 -11.28 5.16
CA ILE A 92 1.58 -12.17 5.47
C ILE A 92 2.58 -11.48 6.42
N GLU A 93 2.80 -10.18 6.27
CA GLU A 93 3.63 -9.40 7.19
C GLU A 93 2.92 -9.04 8.51
N GLY A 94 1.67 -9.49 8.70
CA GLY A 94 0.94 -9.28 9.94
C GLY A 94 0.33 -7.90 10.12
N VAL A 95 0.21 -7.11 9.04
CA VAL A 95 -0.45 -5.81 9.09
C VAL A 95 -1.92 -6.01 9.45
N SER A 96 -2.44 -5.16 10.35
CA SER A 96 -3.82 -5.25 10.79
C SER A 96 -4.80 -5.15 9.61
N GLU A 97 -5.89 -5.92 9.66
CA GLU A 97 -6.91 -5.92 8.60
C GLU A 97 -7.46 -4.52 8.33
N ARG A 98 -7.56 -3.70 9.39
CA ARG A 98 -7.97 -2.30 9.29
C ARG A 98 -7.00 -1.49 8.44
N TYR A 99 -5.71 -1.59 8.69
CA TYR A 99 -4.71 -0.85 7.90
C TYR A 99 -4.65 -1.35 6.46
N ILE A 100 -4.79 -2.66 6.24
CA ILE A 100 -4.91 -3.21 4.88
C ILE A 100 -6.14 -2.62 4.18
N ALA A 101 -7.29 -2.57 4.85
CA ALA A 101 -8.50 -1.96 4.31
C ALA A 101 -8.30 -0.48 3.97
N GLU A 102 -7.59 0.28 4.81
CA GLU A 102 -7.32 1.70 4.58
C GLU A 102 -6.33 1.93 3.42
N ILE A 103 -5.21 1.18 3.38
CA ILE A 103 -4.18 1.27 2.32
C ILE A 103 -4.77 0.92 0.96
N LEU A 104 -5.48 -0.19 0.89
CA LEU A 104 -6.17 -0.57 -0.34
C LEU A 104 -7.35 0.41 -0.55
N GLY A 105 -8.02 0.85 0.51
CA GLY A 105 -9.28 1.59 0.48
C GLY A 105 -10.46 0.70 0.09
N HIS A 106 -10.54 -0.44 0.76
CA HIS A 106 -11.75 -1.24 0.86
C HIS A 106 -12.77 -0.54 1.74
N LYS A 107 -14.06 -0.68 1.40
CA LYS A 107 -15.15 -0.09 2.19
C LYS A 107 -15.44 -0.84 3.47
N THR A 108 -15.23 -2.16 3.44
CA THR A 108 -15.58 -3.07 4.51
C THR A 108 -14.41 -4.00 4.78
N LEU A 109 -14.27 -4.43 6.04
CA LEU A 109 -13.29 -5.45 6.42
C LEU A 109 -13.59 -6.81 5.78
N GLU A 110 -14.84 -7.05 5.39
CA GLU A 110 -15.24 -8.24 4.62
C GLU A 110 -14.39 -8.42 3.34
N MET A 111 -14.08 -7.32 2.66
CA MET A 111 -13.24 -7.36 1.45
C MET A 111 -11.79 -7.76 1.75
N VAL A 112 -11.33 -7.61 3.00
CA VAL A 112 -9.98 -7.97 3.46
C VAL A 112 -9.90 -9.43 3.92
N LYS A 113 -11.03 -10.06 4.31
CA LYS A 113 -11.08 -11.47 4.73
C LYS A 113 -10.49 -12.45 3.71
N ARG A 114 -10.46 -12.06 2.43
CA ARG A 114 -9.77 -12.82 1.38
C ARG A 114 -8.26 -12.99 1.60
N TYR A 115 -7.63 -12.25 2.52
CA TYR A 115 -6.20 -12.36 2.84
C TYR A 115 -5.93 -12.90 4.24
N THR A 116 -6.93 -12.98 5.12
CA THR A 116 -6.72 -13.19 6.57
C THR A 116 -6.23 -14.58 6.91
N HIS A 117 -6.52 -15.55 6.06
CA HIS A 117 -6.05 -16.93 6.18
C HIS A 117 -4.56 -17.11 5.84
N LEU A 118 -3.91 -16.10 5.24
CA LEU A 118 -2.52 -16.20 4.77
C LEU A 118 -1.48 -16.17 5.90
N ARG A 119 -1.91 -15.91 7.14
CA ARG A 119 -1.02 -16.00 8.31
C ARG A 119 -1.76 -16.64 9.50
N PRO A 120 -1.76 -17.98 9.58
CA PRO A 120 -2.39 -18.71 10.69
C PRO A 120 -1.76 -18.42 12.06
N GLU A 121 -0.53 -17.90 12.08
CA GLU A 121 0.20 -17.58 13.32
C GLU A 121 -0.32 -16.34 14.06
N HIS A 122 -1.26 -15.59 13.47
CA HIS A 122 -1.88 -14.42 14.11
C HIS A 122 -2.48 -14.70 15.48
N LEU A 123 -3.14 -15.85 15.66
CA LEU A 123 -3.74 -16.22 16.94
C LEU A 123 -2.67 -16.51 17.99
N ARG A 124 -1.55 -17.14 17.59
CA ARG A 124 -0.42 -17.43 18.48
C ARG A 124 0.25 -16.13 18.93
N ASP A 125 0.55 -15.22 18.00
CA ASP A 125 1.15 -13.93 18.30
C ASP A 125 0.27 -13.06 19.20
N ALA A 126 -1.04 -13.03 18.91
CA ALA A 126 -2.01 -12.28 19.69
C ALA A 126 -2.08 -12.76 21.14
N VAL A 127 -2.11 -14.08 21.36
CA VAL A 127 -2.11 -14.67 22.71
C VAL A 127 -0.75 -14.46 23.39
N ALA A 128 0.37 -14.52 22.67
CA ALA A 128 1.70 -14.31 23.23
C ALA A 128 1.90 -12.90 23.84
N VAL A 129 1.13 -11.90 23.42
CA VAL A 129 1.14 -10.56 24.06
C VAL A 129 0.75 -10.63 25.54
N LEU A 130 -0.19 -11.50 25.91
CA LEU A 130 -0.62 -11.66 27.31
C LEU A 130 0.51 -12.16 28.21
N GLY A 131 1.45 -12.94 27.68
CA GLY A 131 2.61 -13.46 28.41
C GLY A 131 3.72 -12.42 28.64
N ARG A 132 3.84 -11.42 27.75
CA ARG A 132 4.91 -10.39 27.80
C ARG A 132 4.72 -9.37 28.94
N GLN A 133 3.48 -9.10 29.36
CA GLN A 133 3.22 -8.16 30.45
C GLN A 133 3.63 -8.66 31.84
N LYS A 134 3.76 -9.98 32.03
CA LYS A 134 4.17 -10.53 33.33
C LYS A 134 5.68 -10.37 33.58
N GLN A 135 6.54 -10.38 32.57
CA GLN A 135 8.00 -10.34 32.78
C GLN A 135 8.55 -8.93 33.06
N THR A 136 7.87 -7.87 32.62
CA THR A 136 8.30 -6.48 32.84
C THR A 136 8.11 -5.99 34.28
N ASN A 137 7.24 -6.65 35.06
CA ASN A 137 6.91 -6.25 36.44
C ASN A 137 7.64 -7.04 37.53
N LEU A 138 8.43 -8.06 37.20
CA LEU A 138 9.21 -8.84 38.19
C LEU A 138 10.62 -8.29 38.48
N GLY A 139 11.03 -7.19 37.84
CA GLY A 139 12.41 -6.65 37.93
C GLY A 139 12.61 -5.40 38.79
N LYS A 140 11.57 -4.80 39.36
CA LYS A 140 11.68 -3.60 40.20
C LYS A 140 11.23 -3.89 41.63
N SER A 141 12.12 -4.48 42.42
CA SER A 141 11.98 -4.49 43.88
C SER A 141 12.28 -3.08 44.42
N PRO A 142 11.43 -2.46 45.25
CA PRO A 142 11.74 -1.19 45.88
C PRO A 142 12.87 -1.40 46.89
N ARG A 143 14.02 -0.76 46.70
CA ARG A 143 15.01 -0.62 47.77
C ARG A 143 14.47 0.35 48.82
N THR A 144 13.96 -0.19 49.92
CA THR A 144 14.09 0.39 51.27
C THR A 144 15.61 0.45 51.56
N ILE A 145 16.24 1.52 52.04
CA ILE A 145 15.96 2.45 53.16
C ILE A 145 16.39 3.85 52.73
#